data_AF-A0A2F0P7Y0-F1
#
_entry.id   AF-A0A2F0P7Y0-F1
#
_cell.length_a   1.000
_cell.length_b   1.000
_cell.length_c   1.000
_cell.angle_alpha   90.00
_cell.angle_beta   90.00
_cell.angle_gamma   90.00
#
_symmetry.space_group_name_H-M   'P 1'
#
loop_
_entity.id
_entity.type
_entity.pdbx_description
1 polymer ?
#
loop_
_entity_poly.entity_id
_entity_poly.type
_entity_poly.pdbx_seq_one_letter_code
_entity_poly.pdbx_strand_id
1 'polypeptide(L)'
;MSSRHNDILQDDDEFTSLAATSPNDHNYQFYYHQPGSPYDGLGYGALFTLDNANLYSNQRGGAAINNLGKIRDNFSFDRAADQLTRPGLTHNGDQVYHQPVALTYSFLTQSALNRIGQTGDGDKGLQPLTQAAQAQALKSMQAWADVANVTESTVAAFDVIEDFEHGIDKIDLSGLRFNNSLSELRFIDSGSAFSGQKGEIQLNFDAFNGTTDLLMNTQSNSYAADFKIHVVGQVEQSDILFA
;
A
#
# COMPACT_ATOMS: atom_id res chain seq x y z
N MET A 1 27.69 -25.98 26.39
CA MET A 1 26.44 -25.99 27.18
C MET A 1 26.15 -24.57 27.65
N SER A 2 25.24 -23.87 26.96
CA SER A 2 24.04 -23.26 27.55
C SER A 2 23.39 -22.42 26.45
N SER A 3 22.18 -22.81 26.10
CA SER A 3 21.36 -22.21 25.03
C SER A 3 20.94 -20.80 25.44
N ARG A 4 21.20 -19.79 24.59
CA ARG A 4 20.56 -18.48 24.72
C ARG A 4 19.14 -18.64 24.19
N HIS A 5 18.17 -18.59 25.10
CA HIS A 5 16.77 -18.35 24.77
C HIS A 5 16.67 -17.00 24.07
N ASN A 6 16.17 -17.01 22.84
CA ASN A 6 15.56 -15.83 22.24
C ASN A 6 14.20 -15.69 22.91
N ASP A 7 14.13 -14.93 23.99
CA ASP A 7 12.83 -14.44 24.46
C ASP A 7 12.35 -13.41 23.43
N ILE A 8 11.33 -13.81 22.69
CA ILE A 8 10.48 -12.90 21.93
C ILE A 8 9.82 -12.02 22.98
N LEU A 9 10.18 -10.74 22.98
CA LEU A 9 9.55 -9.74 23.84
C LEU A 9 8.05 -9.83 23.60
N GLN A 10 7.33 -10.09 24.69
CA GLN A 10 5.88 -10.10 24.74
C GLN A 10 5.38 -8.69 24.44
N ASP A 11 4.27 -8.62 23.70
CA ASP A 11 3.51 -7.39 23.48
C ASP A 11 3.07 -6.86 24.85
N ASP A 12 3.79 -5.87 25.37
CA ASP A 12 3.38 -5.09 26.53
C ASP A 12 2.46 -3.96 26.03
N ASP A 13 1.20 -4.02 26.46
CA ASP A 13 0.05 -3.17 26.11
C ASP A 13 0.16 -1.66 26.49
N GLU A 14 1.35 -1.05 26.45
CA GLU A 14 1.52 0.37 26.81
C GLU A 14 2.32 1.19 25.77
N PHE A 15 2.00 1.05 24.48
CA PHE A 15 2.41 2.02 23.45
C PHE A 15 1.58 3.31 23.55
N THR A 16 1.74 4.05 24.65
CA THR A 16 1.03 5.32 24.87
C THR A 16 1.91 6.50 24.44
N SER A 17 1.72 6.92 23.19
CA SER A 17 2.19 8.17 22.57
C SER A 17 3.66 8.28 22.13
N LEU A 18 3.86 8.51 20.83
CA LEU A 18 5.08 9.11 20.26
C LEU A 18 4.99 10.63 20.41
N ALA A 19 5.80 11.21 21.31
CA ALA A 19 5.95 12.67 21.35
C ALA A 19 6.74 13.13 20.12
N ALA A 20 6.14 14.01 19.32
CA ALA A 20 6.75 14.64 18.17
C ALA A 20 8.09 15.30 18.54
N THR A 21 9.07 15.14 17.65
CA THR A 21 10.38 15.76 17.71
C THR A 21 10.28 17.25 18.05
N SER A 22 11.04 17.72 19.04
CA SER A 22 11.22 19.14 19.33
C SER A 22 11.58 19.89 18.03
N PRO A 23 10.94 21.02 17.70
CA PRO A 23 11.17 21.75 16.43
C PRO A 23 12.61 22.21 16.15
N ASN A 24 13.54 22.02 17.09
CA ASN A 24 14.93 22.46 17.02
C ASN A 24 15.96 21.31 17.12
N ASP A 25 15.55 20.03 17.08
CA ASP A 25 16.49 18.91 17.12
C ASP A 25 16.83 18.40 15.71
N HIS A 26 18.03 18.72 15.23
CA HIS A 26 18.53 18.32 13.91
C HIS A 26 18.94 16.84 13.82
N ASN A 27 18.85 16.08 14.92
CA ASN A 27 19.33 14.69 14.97
C ASN A 27 18.22 13.62 14.89
N TYR A 28 16.96 13.97 14.63
CA TYR A 28 15.84 13.01 14.51
C TYR A 28 15.80 11.98 15.66
N GLN A 29 16.12 12.43 16.87
CA GLN A 29 16.15 11.58 18.07
C GLN A 29 14.72 11.42 18.60
N PHE A 30 14.24 10.17 18.69
CA PHE A 30 12.96 9.87 19.33
C PHE A 30 13.24 9.48 20.79
N TYR A 31 12.63 10.22 21.71
CA TYR A 31 12.71 9.96 23.14
C TYR A 31 11.46 9.20 23.58
N TYR A 32 11.63 8.06 24.23
CA TYR A 32 10.52 7.35 24.87
C TYR A 32 10.59 7.51 26.38
N HIS A 33 9.43 7.70 26.98
CA HIS A 33 9.23 7.61 28.42
C HIS A 33 8.73 6.20 28.75
N GLN A 34 9.45 5.48 29.61
CA GLN A 34 8.94 4.24 30.21
C GLN A 34 8.29 4.61 31.56
N PRO A 35 6.96 4.48 31.71
CA PRO A 35 6.28 4.69 32.98
C PRO A 35 6.86 3.77 34.06
N GLY A 36 7.24 4.33 35.21
CA GLY A 36 7.82 3.56 36.33
C GLY A 36 9.35 3.41 36.32
N SER A 37 10.05 3.98 35.35
CA SER A 37 11.51 4.12 35.40
C SER A 37 11.94 5.04 36.55
N PRO A 38 13.02 4.72 37.31
CA PRO A 38 13.55 5.61 38.35
C PRO A 38 14.09 6.95 37.80
N TYR A 39 14.11 7.13 36.48
CA TYR A 39 14.49 8.36 35.78
C TYR A 39 13.30 9.18 35.25
N ASP A 40 12.07 8.79 35.60
CA ASP A 40 10.86 9.51 35.21
C ASP A 40 10.87 10.95 35.77
N GLY A 41 10.66 11.94 34.90
CA GLY A 41 10.76 13.37 35.23
C GLY A 41 12.16 14.01 35.17
N LEU A 42 13.23 13.25 34.90
CA LEU A 42 14.61 13.79 34.79
C LEU A 42 15.06 14.08 33.35
N GLY A 43 14.20 13.87 32.35
CA GLY A 43 14.51 14.13 30.94
C GLY A 43 15.46 13.11 30.28
N TYR A 44 15.77 12.00 30.96
CA TYR A 44 16.57 10.91 30.39
C TYR A 44 15.65 9.81 29.85
N GLY A 45 15.07 10.04 28.67
CA GLY A 45 14.44 8.97 27.88
C GLY A 45 15.50 8.03 27.31
N ALA A 46 15.17 6.75 27.14
CA ALA A 46 16.04 5.83 26.41
C ALA A 46 16.16 6.32 24.96
N LEU A 47 17.40 6.44 24.47
CA LEU A 47 17.70 6.96 23.15
C LEU A 47 17.42 5.89 22.10
N PHE A 48 16.42 6.08 21.25
CA PHE A 48 16.33 5.31 20.01
C PHE A 48 16.78 6.17 18.87
N THR A 49 18.04 5.98 18.52
CA THR A 49 18.56 6.49 17.27
C THR A 49 18.00 5.59 16.18
N LEU A 50 17.01 6.08 15.42
CA LEU A 50 16.80 5.58 14.07
C LEU A 50 18.07 5.96 13.32
N ASP A 51 19.08 5.08 13.32
CA ASP A 51 20.27 5.31 12.53
C ASP A 51 19.83 5.61 11.11
N ASN A 52 20.31 6.73 10.53
CA ASN A 52 20.00 7.17 9.17
C ASN A 52 20.13 6.04 8.13
N ALA A 53 20.91 5.00 8.42
CA ALA A 53 21.03 3.78 7.63
C ALA A 53 19.70 3.05 7.38
N ASN A 54 18.77 3.03 8.34
CA ASN A 54 17.47 2.35 8.17
C ASN A 54 16.50 3.17 7.30
N LEU A 55 16.48 4.49 7.50
CA LEU A 55 15.68 5.45 6.72
C LEU A 55 16.10 5.51 5.24
N TYR A 56 17.40 5.30 4.97
CA TYR A 56 17.94 5.28 3.62
C TYR A 56 18.22 3.87 3.09
N SER A 57 17.77 2.84 3.80
CA SER A 57 17.89 1.47 3.32
C SER A 57 17.08 1.29 2.04
N ASN A 58 17.68 0.67 1.03
CA ASN A 58 17.05 0.37 -0.26
C ASN A 58 16.55 1.58 -1.07
N GLN A 59 17.17 2.77 -0.94
CA GLN A 59 16.86 3.91 -1.79
C GLN A 59 16.96 3.58 -3.29
N ARG A 60 15.92 3.95 -4.04
CA ARG A 60 15.74 3.68 -5.48
C ARG A 60 15.48 4.96 -6.27
N GLY A 61 15.75 4.95 -7.57
CA GLY A 61 15.53 6.10 -8.45
C GLY A 61 16.66 7.13 -8.48
N GLY A 62 17.77 6.86 -7.77
CA GLY A 62 18.94 7.74 -7.71
C GLY A 62 20.02 7.40 -8.73
N ALA A 63 21.26 7.78 -8.41
CA ALA A 63 22.42 7.44 -9.22
C ALA A 63 22.59 5.93 -9.38
N ALA A 64 23.25 5.53 -10.47
CA ALA A 64 23.56 4.13 -10.76
C ALA A 64 24.32 3.47 -9.60
N ILE A 65 23.95 2.24 -9.28
CA ILE A 65 24.56 1.47 -8.21
C ILE A 65 25.70 0.63 -8.79
N ASN A 66 26.84 0.63 -8.10
CA ASN A 66 27.90 -0.35 -8.33
C ASN A 66 27.59 -1.60 -7.50
N ASN A 67 27.31 -2.70 -8.16
CA ASN A 67 27.21 -4.00 -7.52
C ASN A 67 28.31 -4.92 -8.07
N LEU A 68 29.30 -5.22 -7.23
CA LEU A 68 30.44 -6.11 -7.53
C LEU A 68 31.17 -5.74 -8.84
N GLY A 69 31.41 -4.45 -9.07
CA GLY A 69 32.13 -3.94 -10.24
C GLY A 69 31.27 -3.78 -11.50
N LYS A 70 29.96 -4.03 -11.43
CA LYS A 70 29.01 -3.73 -12.49
C LYS A 70 28.18 -2.51 -12.11
N ILE A 71 28.26 -1.47 -12.92
CA ILE A 71 27.38 -0.31 -12.81
C ILE A 71 26.03 -0.70 -13.41
N ARG A 72 24.97 -0.53 -12.64
CA ARG A 72 23.58 -0.76 -13.06
C ARG A 72 22.73 0.43 -12.70
N ASP A 73 21.76 0.73 -13.55
CA ASP A 73 20.80 1.78 -13.26
C ASP A 73 20.01 1.44 -11.99
N ASN A 74 19.83 2.46 -11.14
CA ASN A 74 19.02 2.36 -9.94
C ASN A 74 17.60 2.83 -10.24
N PHE A 75 16.80 2.00 -10.89
CA PHE A 75 15.44 2.38 -11.23
C PHE A 75 14.57 2.63 -10.00
N SER A 76 13.75 3.69 -10.08
CA SER A 76 12.58 3.86 -9.22
C SER A 76 11.56 2.74 -9.49
N PHE A 77 10.55 2.62 -8.64
CA PHE A 77 9.45 1.68 -8.86
C PHE A 77 8.80 1.87 -10.23
N ASP A 78 8.46 3.11 -10.59
CA ASP A 78 7.82 3.41 -11.88
C ASP A 78 8.72 3.06 -13.08
N ARG A 79 10.00 3.43 -13.01
CA ARG A 79 10.93 3.12 -14.10
C ARG A 79 11.15 1.62 -14.24
N ALA A 80 11.15 0.88 -13.13
CA ALA A 80 11.21 -0.57 -13.16
C ALA A 80 9.92 -1.16 -13.75
N ALA A 81 8.75 -0.64 -13.40
CA ALA A 81 7.47 -1.03 -13.96
C ALA A 81 7.45 -0.80 -15.49
N ASP A 82 7.88 0.37 -15.96
CA ASP A 82 8.02 0.69 -17.39
C ASP A 82 8.93 -0.31 -18.12
N GLN A 83 10.01 -0.78 -17.47
CA GLN A 83 10.89 -1.77 -18.08
C GLN A 83 10.28 -3.17 -18.12
N LEU A 84 9.51 -3.55 -17.09
CA LEU A 84 8.79 -4.83 -17.06
C LEU A 84 7.68 -4.87 -18.11
N THR A 85 7.01 -3.73 -18.33
CA THR A 85 5.90 -3.60 -19.29
C THR A 85 6.31 -3.01 -20.63
N ARG A 86 7.62 -2.85 -20.88
CA ARG A 86 8.19 -2.22 -22.08
C ARG A 86 7.63 -2.71 -23.42
N PRO A 87 7.32 -4.02 -23.62
CA PRO A 87 6.70 -4.47 -24.87
C PRO A 87 5.30 -3.89 -25.10
N GLY A 88 4.63 -3.41 -24.05
CA GLY A 88 3.28 -2.86 -24.07
C GLY A 88 2.17 -3.85 -24.41
N LEU A 89 2.47 -5.14 -24.37
CA LEU A 89 1.51 -6.19 -24.64
C LEU A 89 0.58 -6.37 -23.45
N THR A 90 -0.72 -6.19 -23.68
CA THR A 90 -1.77 -6.47 -22.70
C THR A 90 -2.82 -7.39 -23.30
N HIS A 91 -3.65 -8.00 -22.46
CA HIS A 91 -4.78 -8.81 -22.92
C HIS A 91 -5.90 -7.97 -23.56
N ASN A 92 -5.90 -6.65 -23.31
CA ASN A 92 -6.85 -5.70 -23.89
C ASN A 92 -6.34 -5.06 -25.20
N GLY A 93 -5.11 -5.38 -25.63
CA GLY A 93 -4.49 -4.86 -26.84
C GLY A 93 -3.08 -4.31 -26.63
N ASP A 94 -2.41 -3.93 -27.72
CA ASP A 94 -1.10 -3.27 -27.68
C ASP A 94 -1.24 -1.85 -27.12
N GLN A 95 -0.39 -1.50 -26.14
CA GLN A 95 -0.39 -0.21 -25.43
C GLN A 95 -1.73 0.14 -24.72
N VAL A 96 -2.55 -0.85 -24.36
CA VAL A 96 -3.84 -0.63 -23.67
C VAL A 96 -3.69 -0.86 -22.15
N TYR A 97 -3.49 0.23 -21.40
CA TYR A 97 -3.24 0.18 -19.95
C TYR A 97 -4.49 0.53 -19.11
N HIS A 98 -4.48 0.15 -17.84
CA HIS A 98 -5.51 0.48 -16.83
C HIS A 98 -6.93 0.01 -17.18
N GLN A 99 -7.05 -1.04 -17.98
CA GLN A 99 -8.34 -1.64 -18.31
C GLN A 99 -8.48 -2.98 -17.61
N PRO A 100 -9.61 -3.26 -16.94
CA PRO A 100 -9.86 -4.57 -16.35
C PRO A 100 -9.92 -5.62 -17.46
N VAL A 101 -9.60 -6.87 -17.12
CA VAL A 101 -9.72 -7.98 -18.07
C VAL A 101 -10.25 -9.23 -17.37
N ALA A 102 -11.26 -9.85 -17.99
CA ALA A 102 -11.77 -11.14 -17.57
C ALA A 102 -11.06 -12.25 -18.36
N LEU A 103 -10.25 -13.05 -17.69
CA LEU A 103 -9.52 -14.17 -18.28
C LEU A 103 -10.08 -15.51 -17.80
N THR A 104 -10.12 -16.49 -18.69
CA THR A 104 -10.42 -17.87 -18.34
C THR A 104 -9.14 -18.71 -18.39
N TYR A 105 -9.07 -19.75 -17.56
CA TYR A 105 -7.96 -20.69 -17.54
C TYR A 105 -8.45 -22.12 -17.60
N SER A 106 -7.58 -23.04 -17.98
CA SER A 106 -7.85 -24.48 -17.91
C SER A 106 -6.56 -25.25 -17.64
N PHE A 107 -6.68 -26.34 -16.87
CA PHE A 107 -5.57 -27.29 -16.69
C PHE A 107 -5.71 -28.40 -17.73
N LEU A 108 -4.70 -28.53 -18.59
CA LEU A 108 -4.74 -29.49 -19.70
C LEU A 108 -4.75 -30.93 -19.20
N THR A 109 -5.66 -31.73 -19.74
CA THR A 109 -5.74 -33.17 -19.48
C THR A 109 -4.70 -33.95 -20.28
N GLN A 110 -4.41 -35.19 -19.88
CA GLN A 110 -3.46 -36.03 -20.62
C GLN A 110 -3.90 -36.21 -22.08
N SER A 111 -5.19 -36.39 -22.32
CA SER A 111 -5.75 -36.50 -23.67
C SER A 111 -5.53 -35.24 -24.51
N ALA A 112 -5.64 -34.05 -23.91
CA ALA A 112 -5.35 -32.79 -24.60
C ALA A 112 -3.86 -32.66 -24.92
N LEU A 113 -2.99 -32.99 -23.96
CA LEU A 113 -1.54 -32.95 -24.14
C LEU A 113 -1.05 -33.94 -25.20
N ASN A 114 -1.64 -35.13 -25.28
CA ASN A 114 -1.31 -36.11 -26.31
C ASN A 114 -1.64 -35.62 -27.73
N ARG A 115 -2.71 -34.81 -27.88
CA ARG A 115 -3.05 -34.18 -29.17
C ARG A 115 -2.08 -33.07 -29.55
N ILE A 116 -1.57 -32.34 -28.55
CA ILE A 116 -0.57 -31.29 -28.75
C ILE A 116 0.78 -31.91 -29.13
N GLY A 117 1.19 -32.99 -28.44
CA GLY A 117 2.38 -33.78 -28.73
C GLY A 117 3.71 -33.12 -28.30
N GLN A 118 3.87 -31.81 -28.55
CA GLN A 118 5.04 -31.03 -28.18
C GLN A 118 4.72 -29.54 -27.98
N THR A 119 5.58 -28.82 -27.25
CA THR A 119 5.50 -27.35 -27.13
C THR A 119 5.85 -26.66 -28.46
N GLY A 120 5.63 -25.35 -28.55
CA GLY A 120 6.09 -24.53 -29.67
C GLY A 120 7.61 -24.59 -29.87
N ASP A 121 8.36 -24.85 -28.79
CA ASP A 121 9.82 -24.99 -28.79
C ASP A 121 10.29 -26.44 -29.05
N GLY A 122 9.36 -27.39 -29.19
CA GLY A 122 9.64 -28.78 -29.53
C GLY A 122 9.85 -29.72 -28.34
N ASP A 123 9.55 -29.29 -27.11
CA ASP A 123 9.67 -30.14 -25.92
C ASP A 123 8.64 -31.27 -25.94
N LYS A 124 9.06 -32.47 -25.53
CA LYS A 124 8.23 -33.68 -25.50
C LYS A 124 8.02 -34.18 -24.07
N GLY A 125 7.12 -35.16 -23.90
CA GLY A 125 6.86 -35.77 -22.60
C GLY A 125 5.95 -34.93 -21.71
N LEU A 126 5.00 -34.21 -22.31
CA LEU A 126 4.07 -33.35 -21.59
C LEU A 126 3.20 -34.16 -20.62
N GLN A 127 3.05 -33.66 -19.40
CA GLN A 127 2.25 -34.25 -18.34
C GLN A 127 1.26 -33.22 -17.76
N PRO A 128 0.05 -33.64 -17.36
CA PRO A 128 -0.88 -32.78 -16.63
C PRO A 128 -0.27 -32.28 -15.32
N LEU A 129 -0.67 -31.09 -14.91
CA LEU A 129 -0.33 -30.61 -13.57
C LEU A 129 -0.93 -31.52 -12.50
N THR A 130 -0.14 -31.82 -11.47
CA THR A 130 -0.62 -32.54 -10.30
C THR A 130 -1.65 -31.72 -9.55
N GLN A 131 -2.48 -32.36 -8.73
CA GLN A 131 -3.50 -31.65 -7.94
C GLN A 131 -2.89 -30.57 -7.02
N ALA A 132 -1.73 -30.86 -6.40
CA ALA A 132 -1.00 -29.88 -5.60
C ALA A 132 -0.51 -28.70 -6.44
N ALA A 133 0.01 -28.95 -7.64
CA ALA A 133 0.44 -27.88 -8.54
C ALA A 133 -0.74 -27.05 -9.07
N GLN A 134 -1.89 -27.67 -9.34
CA GLN A 134 -3.13 -26.95 -9.68
C GLN A 134 -3.58 -26.05 -8.53
N ALA A 135 -3.57 -26.55 -7.29
CA ALA A 135 -3.92 -25.75 -6.12
C ALA A 135 -2.96 -24.56 -5.93
N GLN A 136 -1.66 -24.74 -6.15
CA GLN A 136 -0.69 -23.65 -6.07
C GLN A 136 -0.82 -22.64 -7.22
N ALA A 137 -1.13 -23.11 -8.44
CA ALA A 137 -1.41 -22.25 -9.57
C ALA A 137 -2.63 -21.35 -9.30
N LEU A 138 -3.70 -21.90 -8.71
CA LEU A 138 -4.88 -21.13 -8.30
C LEU A 138 -4.52 -20.02 -7.31
N LYS A 139 -3.72 -20.32 -6.28
CA LYS A 139 -3.26 -19.31 -5.32
C LYS A 139 -2.41 -18.22 -5.98
N SER A 140 -1.57 -18.61 -6.93
CA SER A 140 -0.71 -17.65 -7.65
C SER A 140 -1.52 -16.74 -8.56
N MET A 141 -2.55 -17.28 -9.24
CA MET A 141 -3.50 -16.48 -10.03
C MET A 141 -4.31 -15.54 -9.14
N GLN A 142 -4.74 -15.99 -7.95
CA GLN A 142 -5.42 -15.15 -6.98
C GLN A 142 -4.53 -13.99 -6.53
N ALA A 143 -3.28 -14.25 -6.16
CA ALA A 143 -2.35 -13.20 -5.73
C ALA A 143 -2.12 -12.13 -6.82
N TRP A 144 -2.13 -12.51 -8.10
CA TRP A 144 -2.10 -11.55 -9.20
C TRP A 144 -3.42 -10.79 -9.37
N ALA A 145 -4.56 -11.47 -9.23
CA ALA A 145 -5.87 -10.82 -9.28
C ALA A 145 -6.03 -9.78 -8.17
N ASP A 146 -5.57 -10.08 -6.96
CA ASP A 146 -5.68 -9.19 -5.80
C ASP A 146 -4.95 -7.85 -6.03
N VAL A 147 -3.78 -7.87 -6.68
CA VAL A 147 -2.97 -6.66 -6.91
C VAL A 147 -3.23 -5.97 -8.26
N ALA A 148 -3.73 -6.70 -9.26
CA ALA A 148 -4.00 -6.15 -10.60
C ALA A 148 -5.43 -5.59 -10.69
N ASN A 149 -6.33 -6.13 -9.88
CA ASN A 149 -7.72 -5.72 -9.77
C ASN A 149 -7.87 -4.89 -8.48
N VAL A 150 -6.99 -3.88 -8.31
CA VAL A 150 -7.25 -2.79 -7.36
C VAL A 150 -8.56 -2.19 -7.82
N THR A 151 -9.63 -2.64 -7.18
CA THR A 151 -10.96 -2.09 -7.37
C THR A 151 -10.83 -0.62 -7.09
N GLU A 152 -11.28 0.19 -8.03
CA GLU A 152 -11.41 1.62 -7.80
C GLU A 152 -12.15 1.78 -6.47
N SER A 153 -11.60 2.57 -5.53
CA SER A 153 -12.24 2.89 -4.25
C SER A 153 -13.47 3.79 -4.49
N THR A 154 -14.36 3.39 -5.39
CA THR A 154 -15.58 4.11 -5.73
C THR A 154 -16.58 3.97 -4.60
N VAL A 155 -17.61 4.82 -4.61
CA VAL A 155 -18.70 4.74 -3.63
C VAL A 155 -19.42 3.38 -3.67
N ALA A 156 -19.45 2.70 -4.82
CA ALA A 156 -20.11 1.41 -4.98
C ALA A 156 -19.22 0.19 -4.63
N ALA A 157 -17.91 0.37 -4.60
CA ALA A 157 -16.92 -0.67 -4.31
C ALA A 157 -15.77 -0.07 -3.46
N PHE A 158 -16.13 0.38 -2.27
CA PHE A 158 -15.19 1.07 -1.37
C PHE A 158 -14.23 0.10 -0.70
N ASP A 159 -13.06 0.63 -0.33
CA ASP A 159 -12.09 -0.10 0.49
C ASP A 159 -12.42 0.05 1.99
N VAL A 160 -11.99 -0.92 2.80
CA VAL A 160 -12.19 -0.94 4.25
C VAL A 160 -10.85 -0.92 4.97
N ILE A 161 -10.69 -0.03 5.95
CA ILE A 161 -9.63 -0.06 6.96
C ILE A 161 -10.27 -0.51 8.27
N GLU A 162 -9.79 -1.60 8.88
CA GLU A 162 -10.51 -2.32 9.94
C GLU A 162 -10.15 -1.92 11.38
N ASP A 163 -9.04 -1.23 11.60
CA ASP A 163 -8.45 -1.02 12.93
C ASP A 163 -7.78 0.34 13.11
N PHE A 164 -8.37 1.39 12.52
CA PHE A 164 -7.76 2.72 12.52
C PHE A 164 -7.76 3.38 13.91
N GLU A 165 -6.59 3.78 14.38
CA GLU A 165 -6.40 4.50 15.64
C GLU A 165 -6.11 5.99 15.42
N HIS A 166 -7.08 6.84 15.80
CA HIS A 166 -6.97 8.30 15.71
C HIS A 166 -5.70 8.82 16.39
N GLY A 167 -4.99 9.72 15.72
CA GLY A 167 -3.78 10.36 16.26
C GLY A 167 -2.52 9.49 16.17
N ILE A 168 -2.65 8.18 15.95
CA ILE A 168 -1.54 7.26 15.72
C ILE A 168 -1.39 6.97 14.22
N ASP A 169 -2.46 6.47 13.60
CA ASP A 169 -2.46 6.12 12.19
C ASP A 169 -2.67 7.34 11.29
N LYS A 170 -2.14 7.25 10.07
CA LYS A 170 -2.27 8.28 9.04
C LYS A 170 -2.75 7.69 7.72
N ILE A 171 -3.67 8.39 7.08
CA ILE A 171 -4.13 8.08 5.73
C ILE A 171 -3.40 9.00 4.76
N ASP A 172 -2.47 8.43 4.01
CA ASP A 172 -1.71 9.18 3.01
C ASP A 172 -2.47 9.25 1.68
N LEU A 173 -2.94 10.46 1.36
CA LEU A 173 -3.62 10.78 0.11
C LEU A 173 -2.73 11.58 -0.85
N SER A 174 -1.44 11.76 -0.55
CA SER A 174 -0.50 12.52 -1.38
C SER A 174 -0.34 11.92 -2.78
N GLY A 175 -0.55 10.60 -2.93
CA GLY A 175 -0.62 9.93 -4.21
C GLY A 175 -1.68 10.53 -5.14
N LEU A 176 -2.78 11.08 -4.64
CA LEU A 176 -3.81 11.68 -5.50
C LEU A 176 -3.32 12.92 -6.29
N ARG A 177 -2.14 13.44 -5.98
CA ARG A 177 -1.48 14.53 -6.71
C ARG A 177 -0.80 14.09 -8.02
N PHE A 178 -0.77 12.77 -8.33
CA PHE A 178 -0.12 12.26 -9.55
C PHE A 178 -0.62 12.99 -10.81
N ASN A 179 0.32 13.37 -11.69
CA ASN A 179 0.07 14.11 -12.94
C ASN A 179 -0.69 15.44 -12.79
N ASN A 180 -0.54 16.13 -11.66
CA ASN A 180 -1.30 17.35 -11.33
C ASN A 180 -2.82 17.10 -11.32
N SER A 181 -3.24 15.88 -11.01
CA SER A 181 -4.65 15.53 -10.96
C SER A 181 -5.36 16.36 -9.89
N LEU A 182 -4.81 16.43 -8.68
CA LEU A 182 -5.34 17.20 -7.55
C LEU A 182 -4.26 18.12 -6.98
N SER A 183 -4.52 19.43 -6.92
CA SER A 183 -3.57 20.41 -6.37
C SER A 183 -3.70 20.61 -4.85
N GLU A 184 -4.92 20.48 -4.34
CA GLU A 184 -5.28 20.64 -2.93
C GLU A 184 -6.46 19.71 -2.58
N LEU A 185 -6.62 19.41 -1.29
CA LEU A 185 -7.87 18.89 -0.75
C LEU A 185 -8.64 20.01 -0.09
N ARG A 186 -9.95 20.01 -0.30
CA ARG A 186 -10.87 20.91 0.38
C ARG A 186 -11.82 20.12 1.25
N PHE A 187 -11.56 20.15 2.54
CA PHE A 187 -12.47 19.59 3.54
C PHE A 187 -13.77 20.39 3.54
N ILE A 188 -14.89 19.68 3.41
CA ILE A 188 -16.24 20.23 3.55
C ILE A 188 -16.94 19.48 4.68
N ASP A 189 -17.88 20.13 5.36
CA ASP A 189 -18.60 19.52 6.48
C ASP A 189 -19.40 18.29 6.03
N SER A 190 -19.57 17.31 6.92
CA SER A 190 -20.25 16.04 6.64
C SER A 190 -21.72 16.17 6.19
N GLY A 191 -22.38 17.27 6.57
CA GLY A 191 -23.75 17.60 6.15
C GLY A 191 -23.84 18.49 4.91
N SER A 192 -22.71 18.92 4.35
CA SER A 192 -22.69 19.78 3.16
C SER A 192 -22.81 18.95 1.87
N ALA A 193 -23.36 19.55 0.82
CA ALA A 193 -23.34 18.94 -0.50
C ALA A 193 -22.00 19.23 -1.21
N PHE A 194 -21.52 18.28 -2.02
CA PHE A 194 -20.44 18.55 -2.97
C PHE A 194 -20.86 19.64 -3.95
N SER A 195 -19.97 20.60 -4.19
CA SER A 195 -20.25 21.79 -5.02
C SER A 195 -19.94 21.59 -6.50
N GLY A 196 -19.38 20.45 -6.90
CA GLY A 196 -18.87 20.24 -8.25
C GLY A 196 -17.36 20.42 -8.36
N GLN A 197 -16.69 20.82 -7.29
CA GLN A 197 -15.26 21.10 -7.35
C GLN A 197 -14.46 19.84 -7.06
N LYS A 198 -13.45 19.62 -7.89
CA LYS A 198 -12.49 18.53 -7.73
C LYS A 198 -11.66 18.76 -6.46
N GLY A 199 -11.45 17.71 -5.68
CA GLY A 199 -10.68 17.73 -4.43
C GLY A 199 -11.49 18.01 -3.18
N GLU A 200 -12.81 18.16 -3.29
CA GLU A 200 -13.68 18.18 -2.12
C GLU A 200 -13.65 16.83 -1.40
N ILE A 201 -13.48 16.86 -0.08
CA ILE A 201 -13.42 15.68 0.78
C ILE A 201 -14.29 15.87 2.02
N GLN A 202 -14.97 14.80 2.44
CA GLN A 202 -15.77 14.71 3.66
C GLN A 202 -15.24 13.58 4.54
N LEU A 203 -15.26 13.81 5.85
CA LEU A 203 -15.03 12.80 6.88
C LEU A 203 -16.33 12.67 7.69
N ASN A 204 -17.08 11.60 7.43
CA ASN A 204 -18.39 11.37 8.01
C ASN A 204 -18.28 10.35 9.13
N PHE A 205 -17.98 10.82 10.34
CA PHE A 205 -17.90 9.96 11.52
C PHE A 205 -19.28 9.61 12.05
N ASP A 206 -19.56 8.32 12.16
CA ASP A 206 -20.71 7.75 12.84
C ASP A 206 -20.29 7.25 14.23
N ALA A 207 -20.56 8.06 15.25
CA ALA A 207 -20.24 7.74 16.63
C ALA A 207 -21.00 6.51 17.18
N PHE A 208 -22.12 6.12 16.59
CA PHE A 208 -22.87 4.94 17.03
C PHE A 208 -22.17 3.65 16.58
N ASN A 209 -21.69 3.63 15.34
CA ASN A 209 -21.00 2.47 14.76
C ASN A 209 -19.48 2.52 14.97
N GLY A 210 -18.93 3.66 15.41
CA GLY A 210 -17.49 3.85 15.57
C GLY A 210 -16.74 3.83 14.25
N THR A 211 -17.36 4.29 13.16
CA THR A 211 -16.80 4.23 11.80
C THR A 211 -16.77 5.60 11.15
N THR A 212 -15.83 5.81 10.24
CA THR A 212 -15.74 7.02 9.41
C THR A 212 -15.86 6.65 7.93
N ASP A 213 -16.79 7.29 7.23
CA ASP A 213 -16.80 7.30 5.77
C ASP A 213 -15.97 8.50 5.27
N LEU A 214 -14.82 8.23 4.64
CA LEU A 214 -14.05 9.23 3.90
C LEU A 214 -14.56 9.26 2.47
N LEU A 215 -15.17 10.37 2.06
CA LEU A 215 -15.76 10.55 0.73
C LEU A 215 -15.02 11.67 0.00
N MET A 216 -14.70 11.49 -1.28
CA MET A 216 -14.04 12.51 -2.09
C MET A 216 -14.67 12.62 -3.47
N ASN A 217 -14.69 13.85 -4.00
CA ASN A 217 -14.94 14.11 -5.40
C ASN A 217 -13.61 14.36 -6.12
N THR A 218 -13.20 13.43 -6.97
CA THR A 218 -11.96 13.50 -7.77
C THR A 218 -12.18 14.09 -9.17
N GLN A 219 -13.39 14.55 -9.48
CA GLN A 219 -13.76 15.09 -10.79
C GLN A 219 -14.28 16.53 -10.73
N SER A 220 -14.06 17.27 -11.82
CA SER A 220 -14.67 18.60 -11.98
C SER A 220 -16.10 18.47 -12.51
N ASN A 221 -17.00 19.34 -12.05
CA ASN A 221 -18.42 19.35 -12.39
C ASN A 221 -19.20 18.09 -11.93
N SER A 222 -18.73 17.43 -10.87
CA SER A 222 -19.44 16.31 -10.21
C SER A 222 -19.97 16.72 -8.84
N TYR A 223 -21.29 16.64 -8.64
CA TYR A 223 -21.96 17.03 -7.37
C TYR A 223 -22.11 15.87 -6.39
N ALA A 224 -21.32 14.81 -6.57
CA ALA A 224 -21.28 13.63 -5.73
C ALA A 224 -19.84 13.15 -5.57
N ALA A 225 -19.58 12.44 -4.47
CA ALA A 225 -18.34 11.70 -4.30
C ALA A 225 -18.23 10.59 -5.35
N ASP A 226 -17.02 10.40 -5.87
CA ASP A 226 -16.66 9.28 -6.75
C ASP A 226 -15.58 8.38 -6.14
N PHE A 227 -15.09 8.75 -4.95
CA PHE A 227 -14.15 7.99 -4.15
C PHE A 227 -14.67 7.83 -2.71
N LYS A 228 -14.51 6.63 -2.13
CA LYS A 228 -14.89 6.27 -0.77
C LYS A 228 -13.89 5.29 -0.15
N ILE A 229 -13.48 5.56 1.09
CA ILE A 229 -12.89 4.58 2.01
C ILE A 229 -13.81 4.50 3.24
N HIS A 230 -14.13 3.28 3.67
CA HIS A 230 -14.78 3.02 4.94
C HIS A 230 -13.72 2.69 6.00
N VAL A 231 -13.78 3.34 7.15
CA VAL A 231 -12.79 3.19 8.21
C VAL A 231 -13.50 2.79 9.49
N VAL A 232 -13.05 1.70 10.11
CA VAL A 232 -13.41 1.35 11.49
C VAL A 232 -12.46 2.10 12.40
N GLY A 233 -12.99 3.11 13.09
CA GLY A 233 -12.22 4.13 13.80
C GLY A 233 -12.65 5.55 13.44
N GLN A 234 -12.34 6.49 14.34
CA GLN A 234 -12.53 7.92 14.10
C GLN A 234 -11.36 8.45 13.26
N VAL A 235 -11.65 9.11 12.15
CA VAL A 235 -10.64 9.81 11.34
C VAL A 235 -10.90 11.31 11.43
N GLU A 236 -9.87 12.08 11.75
CA GLU A 236 -9.93 13.54 11.71
C GLU A 236 -9.01 14.11 10.62
N GLN A 237 -9.18 15.39 10.30
CA GLN A 237 -8.34 16.06 9.30
C GLN A 237 -6.84 15.98 9.64
N SER A 238 -6.48 15.95 10.92
CA SER A 238 -5.10 15.79 11.40
C SER A 238 -4.49 14.42 11.06
N ASP A 239 -5.30 13.46 10.65
CA ASP A 239 -4.86 12.12 10.28
C ASP A 239 -4.66 11.95 8.78
N ILE A 240 -5.04 12.95 7.99
CA ILE A 240 -4.86 12.94 6.54
C ILE A 240 -3.53 13.58 6.19
N LEU A 241 -2.69 12.85 5.44
CA LEU A 241 -1.50 13.40 4.83
C LEU A 241 -1.80 13.79 3.38
N PHE A 242 -1.62 15.07 3.08
CA PHE A 242 -1.79 15.63 1.75
C PHE A 242 -0.77 16.76 1.53
N ALA A 243 0.50 16.39 1.41
CA ALA A 243 1.62 17.32 1.23
C ALA A 243 2.21 17.27 -0.19
#